data_AF-A0A1F6GFP0-F1
#
_entry.id   AF-A0A1F6GFP0-F1
#
_cell.length_a   1.000
_cell.length_b   1.000
_cell.length_c   1.000
_cell.angle_alpha   90.00
_cell.angle_beta   90.00
_cell.angle_gamma   90.00
#
_symmetry.space_group_name_H-M   'P 1'
#
loop_
_entity.id
_entity.type
_entity.pdbx_description
1 polymer ?
#
loop_
_entity_poly.entity_id
_entity_poly.type
_entity_poly.pdbx_seq_one_letter_code
_entity_poly.pdbx_strand_id
1 'polypeptide(L)'
;MSVPANPPEQVKINFDHLPLAKRLEEVNGLPIPTSSDYWQLAEFLPKQIGKKIRKLFQKDLTEAEMSDLRKQAIQSPGKTQGEIQRLKKLHPDNPDLLMLSAICTYGMNQNSANNAKMFLALKLAAKDAALALVNDGLSLYNVDNFYRLYHILLERYRREAEKLEKEVRGEKYAAQRAKLATTNALLNILVSEKEKGQGILDHMKKRVMSSSYPHYFTFARISKACQSIDEQRPKEMIGHFNAQDTIAVVYAVGMSIARVPILHPLLDRFNQVMGGSTPNLELRRVSILSAQHFLQLIIAVLDEDEERVKRVGRAIFAENHAATQILDNLQIRQPYEADPFLNMALVTEMGSGAFDTEEHFRMVSLALHAQDTLQKKDMSKDGVFSNSAYAHKRKLSAMVKEEA
;
A
#
# COMPACT_ATOMS: atom_id res chain seq x y z
N MET A 1 37.09 -33.99 9.71
CA MET A 1 36.78 -33.52 8.35
C MET A 1 35.28 -33.57 8.16
N SER A 2 34.61 -32.43 8.25
CA SER A 2 33.15 -32.31 8.13
C SER A 2 32.75 -32.30 6.66
N VAL A 3 31.98 -33.30 6.25
CA VAL A 3 31.39 -33.41 4.91
C VAL A 3 30.43 -32.23 4.71
N PRO A 4 30.56 -31.43 3.64
CA PRO A 4 29.59 -30.39 3.34
C PRO A 4 28.27 -31.06 2.97
N ALA A 5 27.19 -30.69 3.67
CA ALA A 5 25.85 -31.14 3.33
C ALA A 5 25.53 -30.66 1.90
N ASN A 6 25.31 -31.61 0.99
CA ASN A 6 24.81 -31.30 -0.34
C ASN A 6 23.48 -30.55 -0.19
N PRO A 7 23.28 -29.43 -0.90
CA PRO A 7 21.99 -28.76 -0.90
C PRO A 7 20.94 -29.73 -1.47
N PRO A 8 19.71 -29.73 -0.93
CA PRO A 8 18.66 -30.63 -1.39
C PRO A 8 18.44 -30.43 -2.90
N GLU A 9 18.34 -31.53 -3.64
CA GLU A 9 18.05 -31.54 -5.07
C GLU A 9 16.85 -30.62 -5.36
N GLN A 10 17.11 -29.54 -6.09
CA GLN A 10 16.08 -28.61 -6.51
C GLN A 10 15.22 -29.31 -7.56
N VAL A 11 14.09 -29.87 -7.13
CA VAL A 11 13.05 -30.37 -8.04
C VAL A 11 12.69 -29.23 -8.99
N LYS A 12 12.93 -29.43 -10.30
CA LYS A 12 12.58 -28.49 -11.36
C LYS A 12 11.06 -28.50 -11.57
N ILE A 13 10.31 -27.90 -10.65
CA ILE A 13 8.88 -27.65 -10.83
C ILE A 13 8.76 -26.50 -11.84
N ASN A 14 8.28 -26.74 -13.06
CA ASN A 14 7.93 -25.66 -13.99
C ASN A 14 6.45 -25.30 -13.80
N PHE A 15 6.10 -24.02 -13.83
CA PHE A 15 4.72 -23.57 -13.63
C PHE A 15 3.80 -24.12 -14.72
N ASP A 16 4.28 -24.16 -15.96
CA ASP A 16 3.53 -24.66 -17.12
C ASP A 16 3.29 -26.19 -17.06
N HIS A 17 3.99 -26.91 -16.17
CA HIS A 17 3.80 -28.34 -15.93
C HIS A 17 2.93 -28.64 -14.70
N LEU A 18 2.49 -27.61 -13.97
CA LEU A 18 1.51 -27.80 -12.90
C LEU A 18 0.14 -28.14 -13.50
N PRO A 19 -0.66 -29.02 -12.86
CA PRO A 19 -2.04 -29.23 -13.24
C PRO A 19 -2.80 -27.89 -13.33
N LEU A 20 -3.68 -27.75 -14.33
CA LEU A 20 -4.47 -26.54 -14.55
C LEU A 20 -5.15 -26.02 -13.28
N ALA A 21 -5.72 -26.93 -12.48
CA ALA A 21 -6.35 -26.59 -11.20
C ALA A 21 -5.40 -25.87 -10.23
N LYS A 22 -4.13 -26.31 -10.12
CA LYS A 22 -3.12 -25.67 -9.26
C LYS A 22 -2.68 -24.31 -9.79
N ARG A 23 -2.57 -24.15 -11.11
CA ARG A 23 -2.25 -22.86 -11.74
C ARG A 23 -3.37 -21.85 -11.50
N LEU A 24 -4.63 -22.28 -11.65
CA LEU A 24 -5.81 -21.48 -11.34
C LEU A 24 -5.87 -21.10 -9.86
N GLU A 25 -5.63 -22.05 -8.95
CA GLU A 25 -5.58 -21.78 -7.52
C GLU A 25 -4.51 -20.72 -7.19
N GLU A 26 -3.30 -20.89 -7.72
CA GLU A 26 -2.20 -19.96 -7.50
C GLU A 26 -2.53 -18.55 -7.98
N VAL A 27 -3.04 -18.39 -9.21
CA VAL A 27 -3.39 -17.08 -9.77
C VAL A 27 -4.55 -16.41 -9.03
N ASN A 28 -5.54 -17.20 -8.61
CA ASN A 28 -6.65 -16.70 -7.79
C ASN A 28 -6.22 -16.33 -6.36
N GLY A 29 -5.12 -16.90 -5.87
CA GLY A 29 -4.46 -16.52 -4.61
C GLY A 29 -3.68 -15.20 -4.73
N LEU A 30 -4.33 -14.18 -5.28
CA LEU A 30 -3.81 -12.85 -5.55
C LEU A 30 -3.04 -12.27 -4.35
N PRO A 31 -2.05 -11.39 -4.59
CA PRO A 31 -1.29 -10.74 -3.52
C PRO A 31 -2.09 -9.64 -2.82
N ILE A 32 -3.24 -10.01 -2.26
CA ILE A 32 -4.10 -9.19 -1.43
C ILE A 32 -4.59 -10.01 -0.22
N PRO A 33 -4.78 -9.40 0.96
CA PRO A 33 -5.13 -10.16 2.18
C PRO A 33 -6.46 -10.92 2.10
N THR A 34 -7.42 -10.43 1.32
CA THR A 34 -8.75 -11.06 1.18
C THR A 34 -8.75 -12.30 0.27
N SER A 35 -7.73 -12.49 -0.57
CA SER A 35 -7.64 -13.63 -1.48
C SER A 35 -6.84 -14.80 -0.92
N SER A 36 -5.94 -14.56 0.04
CA SER A 36 -5.14 -15.63 0.66
C SER A 36 -4.55 -15.21 2.01
N ASP A 37 -4.65 -16.11 2.99
CA ASP A 37 -4.02 -15.96 4.31
C ASP A 37 -2.50 -15.78 4.23
N TYR A 38 -1.86 -16.25 3.15
CA TYR A 38 -0.43 -16.03 2.95
C TYR A 38 -0.08 -14.53 2.91
N TRP A 39 -0.99 -13.68 2.43
CA TRP A 39 -0.78 -12.25 2.30
C TRP A 39 -1.25 -11.44 3.51
N GLN A 40 -1.84 -12.10 4.50
CA GLN A 40 -2.08 -11.49 5.80
C GLN A 40 -0.73 -11.30 6.51
N LEU A 41 -0.34 -10.05 6.67
CA LEU A 41 0.78 -9.70 7.55
C LEU A 41 0.24 -9.82 8.97
N ALA A 42 0.77 -10.77 9.76
CA ALA A 42 0.28 -11.05 11.10
C ALA A 42 0.12 -9.76 11.92
N GLU A 43 -1.01 -9.62 12.61
CA GLU A 43 -1.25 -8.53 13.54
C GLU A 43 -0.09 -8.48 14.54
N PHE A 44 0.47 -7.29 14.67
CA PHE A 44 1.66 -7.05 15.46
C PHE A 44 1.28 -7.13 16.94
N LEU A 45 1.21 -8.33 17.51
CA LEU A 45 1.31 -8.45 18.96
C LEU A 45 2.74 -8.03 19.32
N PRO A 46 2.94 -6.95 20.10
CA PRO A 46 4.26 -6.71 20.66
C PRO A 46 4.58 -7.96 21.46
N LYS A 47 5.51 -8.79 20.96
CA LYS A 47 6.06 -9.94 21.69
C LYS A 47 6.90 -9.40 22.84
N GLN A 48 6.25 -8.73 23.79
CA GLN A 48 6.78 -8.53 25.11
C GLN A 48 6.75 -9.88 25.82
N ILE A 49 7.74 -10.07 26.69
CA ILE A 49 7.87 -11.12 27.72
C ILE A 49 8.78 -12.33 27.35
N GLY A 50 8.92 -12.77 26.09
CA GLY A 50 9.77 -13.95 25.79
C GLY A 50 11.26 -13.70 25.47
N LYS A 51 11.65 -12.51 24.98
CA LYS A 51 12.96 -12.27 24.34
C LYS A 51 14.00 -11.51 25.19
N LYS A 52 13.69 -11.14 26.44
CA LYS A 52 14.56 -10.26 27.27
C LYS A 52 15.95 -10.85 27.57
N ILE A 53 16.09 -12.18 27.64
CA ILE A 53 17.39 -12.82 27.97
C ILE A 53 18.33 -12.90 26.76
N ARG A 54 17.80 -13.01 25.53
CA ARG A 54 18.62 -13.14 24.31
C ARG A 54 19.19 -11.79 23.82
N LYS A 55 18.51 -10.68 24.14
CA LYS A 55 18.93 -9.31 23.75
C LYS A 55 20.16 -8.79 24.50
N LEU A 56 20.48 -9.32 25.68
CA LEU A 56 21.65 -8.90 26.46
C LEU A 56 23.00 -9.34 25.87
N PHE A 57 23.00 -10.29 24.92
CA PHE A 57 24.22 -10.84 24.32
C PHE A 57 24.31 -10.64 22.80
N GLN A 58 23.32 -9.99 22.19
CA GLN A 58 23.32 -9.73 20.75
C GLN A 58 23.85 -8.33 20.49
N LYS A 59 25.07 -8.25 19.95
CA LYS A 59 25.64 -6.99 19.44
C LYS A 59 24.76 -6.48 18.30
N ASP A 60 24.32 -5.23 18.39
CA ASP A 60 23.60 -4.59 17.29
C ASP A 60 24.51 -4.44 16.07
N LEU A 61 23.91 -4.56 14.88
CA LEU A 61 24.60 -4.37 13.61
C LEU A 61 24.94 -2.88 13.44
N THR A 62 26.20 -2.61 13.14
CA THR A 62 26.67 -1.24 12.89
C THR A 62 26.23 -0.75 11.52
N GLU A 63 26.13 0.57 11.35
CA GLU A 63 25.76 1.16 10.05
C GLU A 63 26.79 0.82 8.95
N ALA A 64 28.06 0.65 9.30
CA ALA A 64 29.11 0.23 8.37
C ALA A 64 28.87 -1.21 7.87
N GLU A 65 28.61 -2.15 8.79
CA GLU A 65 28.25 -3.54 8.45
C GLU A 65 27.00 -3.58 7.56
N MET A 66 25.98 -2.78 7.89
CA MET A 66 24.75 -2.70 7.10
C MET A 66 24.96 -2.10 5.71
N SER A 67 25.79 -1.06 5.60
CA SER A 67 26.16 -0.46 4.32
C SER A 67 26.89 -1.44 3.41
N ASP A 68 27.82 -2.22 3.96
CA ASP A 68 28.54 -3.24 3.21
C ASP A 68 27.63 -4.38 2.78
N LEU A 69 26.71 -4.84 3.65
CA LEU A 69 25.70 -5.83 3.28
C LEU A 69 24.78 -5.32 2.16
N ARG A 70 24.37 -4.04 2.16
CA ARG A 70 23.58 -3.43 1.08
C ARG A 70 24.32 -3.48 -0.26
N LYS A 71 25.61 -3.14 -0.29
CA LYS A 71 26.44 -3.23 -1.51
C LYS A 71 26.57 -4.67 -2.00
N GLN A 72 26.89 -5.59 -1.10
CA GLN A 72 27.06 -7.01 -1.43
C GLN A 72 25.75 -7.67 -1.87
N ALA A 73 24.61 -7.26 -1.32
CA ALA A 73 23.29 -7.79 -1.71
C ALA A 73 22.97 -7.49 -3.19
N ILE A 74 23.47 -6.36 -3.71
CA ILE A 74 23.30 -5.96 -5.11
C ILE A 74 24.35 -6.65 -5.99
N GLN A 75 25.61 -6.66 -5.57
CA GLN A 75 26.74 -7.16 -6.39
C GLN A 75 26.82 -8.69 -6.43
N SER A 76 26.54 -9.37 -5.32
CA SER A 76 26.72 -10.81 -5.18
C SER A 76 25.60 -11.48 -4.35
N PRO A 77 24.33 -11.36 -4.76
CA PRO A 77 23.17 -11.75 -3.94
C PRO A 77 23.23 -13.20 -3.43
N GLY A 78 23.77 -14.13 -4.22
CA GLY A 78 23.90 -15.53 -3.84
C GLY A 78 24.83 -15.79 -2.65
N LYS A 79 25.99 -15.10 -2.58
CA LYS A 79 26.93 -15.24 -1.46
C LYS A 79 26.39 -14.53 -0.21
N THR A 80 25.83 -13.34 -0.42
CA THR A 80 25.32 -12.48 0.65
C THR A 80 24.09 -13.07 1.34
N GLN A 81 23.25 -13.83 0.62
CA GLN A 81 22.04 -14.44 1.20
C GLN A 81 22.37 -15.34 2.41
N GLY A 82 23.44 -16.12 2.35
CA GLY A 82 23.83 -17.00 3.46
C GLY A 82 24.12 -16.22 4.75
N GLU A 83 24.83 -15.09 4.62
CA GLU A 83 25.16 -14.22 5.74
C GLU A 83 23.91 -13.49 6.28
N ILE A 84 23.06 -12.96 5.38
CA ILE A 84 21.80 -12.32 5.78
C ILE A 84 20.91 -13.31 6.54
N GLN A 85 20.78 -14.57 6.09
CA GLN A 85 19.97 -15.57 6.80
C GLN A 85 20.54 -15.92 8.17
N ARG A 86 21.88 -15.97 8.30
CA ARG A 86 22.56 -16.15 9.60
C ARG A 86 22.23 -14.99 10.54
N LEU A 87 22.32 -13.76 10.06
CA LEU A 87 22.01 -12.55 10.82
C LEU A 87 20.52 -12.44 11.15
N LYS A 88 19.60 -12.81 10.25
CA LYS A 88 18.14 -12.85 10.52
C LYS A 88 17.79 -13.83 11.64
N LYS A 89 18.51 -14.95 11.78
CA LYS A 89 18.30 -15.86 12.92
C LYS A 89 18.64 -15.20 14.27
N LEU A 90 19.58 -14.26 14.26
CA LEU A 90 19.97 -13.49 15.44
C LEU A 90 19.04 -12.28 15.65
N HIS A 91 18.71 -11.56 14.58
CA HIS A 91 17.89 -10.35 14.57
C HIS A 91 16.66 -10.54 13.64
N PRO A 92 15.69 -11.38 14.02
CA PRO A 92 14.58 -11.79 13.14
C PRO A 92 13.64 -10.66 12.74
N ASP A 93 13.57 -9.62 13.57
CA ASP A 93 12.68 -8.48 13.39
C ASP A 93 13.46 -7.24 12.85
N ASN A 94 14.73 -7.39 12.46
CA ASN A 94 15.51 -6.28 11.91
C ASN A 94 15.00 -5.96 10.49
N PRO A 95 14.48 -4.74 10.26
CA PRO A 95 13.85 -4.38 8.99
C PRO A 95 14.83 -4.43 7.81
N ASP A 96 16.10 -4.09 8.02
CA ASP A 96 17.07 -4.08 6.94
C ASP A 96 17.46 -5.47 6.50
N LEU A 97 17.67 -6.37 7.45
CA LEU A 97 17.93 -7.76 7.11
C LEU A 97 16.75 -8.40 6.38
N LEU A 98 15.51 -8.04 6.73
CA LEU A 98 14.31 -8.45 6.01
C LEU A 98 14.31 -7.91 4.56
N MET A 99 14.57 -6.61 4.37
CA MET A 99 14.63 -6.01 3.03
C MET A 99 15.79 -6.58 2.19
N LEU A 100 16.97 -6.74 2.79
CA LEU A 100 18.13 -7.32 2.11
C LEU A 100 17.89 -8.79 1.72
N SER A 101 17.21 -9.55 2.58
CA SER A 101 16.76 -10.92 2.26
C SER A 101 15.85 -10.92 1.04
N ALA A 102 14.91 -9.98 0.95
CA ALA A 102 14.05 -9.82 -0.21
C ALA A 102 14.84 -9.48 -1.48
N ILE A 103 15.76 -8.51 -1.41
CA ILE A 103 16.62 -8.10 -2.54
C ILE A 103 17.47 -9.27 -3.03
N CYS A 104 18.13 -10.02 -2.14
CA CYS A 104 18.94 -11.17 -2.52
C CYS A 104 18.08 -12.29 -3.12
N THR A 105 16.93 -12.59 -2.52
CA THR A 105 16.01 -13.63 -3.02
C THR A 105 15.55 -13.33 -4.43
N TYR A 106 15.20 -12.07 -4.73
CA TYR A 106 14.88 -11.66 -6.09
C TYR A 106 16.09 -11.72 -7.01
N GLY A 107 17.23 -11.12 -6.61
CA GLY A 107 18.44 -11.05 -7.44
C GLY A 107 18.99 -12.41 -7.85
N MET A 108 18.92 -13.41 -6.97
CA MET A 108 19.33 -14.79 -7.30
C MET A 108 18.43 -15.48 -8.32
N ASN A 109 17.17 -15.07 -8.42
CA ASN A 109 16.17 -15.72 -9.26
C ASN A 109 15.78 -14.90 -10.49
N GLN A 110 16.26 -13.66 -10.63
CA GLN A 110 15.91 -12.74 -11.71
C GLN A 110 16.10 -13.35 -13.11
N ASN A 111 17.15 -14.17 -13.29
CA ASN A 111 17.48 -14.84 -14.55
C ASN A 111 17.05 -16.32 -14.58
N SER A 112 16.19 -16.75 -13.65
CA SER A 112 15.73 -18.13 -13.64
C SER A 112 14.83 -18.41 -14.84
N ALA A 113 15.18 -19.42 -15.64
CA ALA A 113 14.32 -19.94 -16.70
C ALA A 113 13.11 -20.72 -16.16
N ASN A 114 13.10 -21.04 -14.86
CA ASN A 114 11.99 -21.74 -14.22
C ASN A 114 10.96 -20.71 -13.69
N ASN A 115 9.82 -20.62 -14.39
CA ASN A 115 8.74 -19.70 -14.06
C ASN A 115 8.18 -19.90 -12.64
N ALA A 116 7.98 -21.15 -12.19
CA ALA A 116 7.42 -21.40 -10.85
C ALA A 116 8.41 -21.02 -9.75
N LYS A 117 9.70 -21.33 -9.95
CA LYS A 117 10.76 -20.93 -9.01
C LYS A 117 10.84 -19.41 -8.90
N MET A 118 10.77 -18.70 -10.04
CA MET A 118 10.77 -17.24 -10.06
C MET A 118 9.52 -16.66 -9.38
N PHE A 119 8.34 -17.24 -9.63
CA PHE A 119 7.09 -16.83 -9.01
C PHE A 119 7.14 -16.96 -7.49
N LEU A 120 7.57 -18.13 -6.99
CA LEU A 120 7.77 -18.36 -5.56
C LEU A 120 8.80 -17.40 -4.95
N ALA A 121 9.93 -17.18 -5.63
CA ALA A 121 10.96 -16.25 -5.18
C ALA A 121 10.43 -14.82 -5.04
N LEU A 122 9.61 -14.35 -6.00
CA LEU A 122 8.97 -13.05 -5.92
C LEU A 122 7.93 -12.97 -4.79
N LYS A 123 7.14 -14.03 -4.56
CA LYS A 123 6.19 -14.08 -3.44
C LYS A 123 6.90 -13.97 -2.09
N LEU A 124 8.01 -14.69 -1.93
CA LEU A 124 8.82 -14.63 -0.71
C LEU A 124 9.49 -13.27 -0.55
N ALA A 125 10.07 -12.72 -1.63
CA ALA A 125 10.73 -11.42 -1.60
C ALA A 125 9.73 -10.28 -1.28
N ALA A 126 8.57 -10.25 -1.93
CA ALA A 126 7.54 -9.25 -1.66
C ALA A 126 7.04 -9.33 -0.21
N LYS A 127 6.86 -10.55 0.33
CA LYS A 127 6.46 -10.74 1.73
C LYS A 127 7.54 -10.29 2.73
N ASP A 128 8.79 -10.67 2.52
CA ASP A 128 9.92 -10.21 3.36
C ASP A 128 10.05 -8.67 3.32
N ALA A 129 9.91 -8.06 2.13
CA ALA A 129 9.95 -6.61 1.97
C ALA A 129 8.76 -5.91 2.67
N ALA A 130 7.55 -6.49 2.59
CA ALA A 130 6.39 -5.98 3.31
C ALA A 130 6.59 -6.06 4.83
N LEU A 131 7.11 -7.19 5.31
CA LEU A 131 7.46 -7.38 6.72
C LEU A 131 8.53 -6.38 7.18
N ALA A 132 9.53 -6.05 6.35
CA ALA A 132 10.50 -5.02 6.68
C ALA A 132 9.83 -3.68 6.98
N LEU A 133 8.89 -3.25 6.13
CA LEU A 133 8.16 -1.99 6.31
C LEU A 133 7.30 -2.00 7.58
N VAL A 134 6.60 -3.10 7.85
CA VAL A 134 5.77 -3.25 9.05
C VAL A 134 6.62 -3.31 10.32
N ASN A 135 7.86 -3.82 10.25
CA ASN A 135 8.82 -3.88 11.37
C ASN A 135 9.63 -2.58 11.54
N ASP A 136 8.98 -1.42 11.43
CA ASP A 136 9.61 -0.10 11.66
C ASP A 136 10.71 0.26 10.63
N GLY A 137 10.77 -0.46 9.51
CA GLY A 137 11.70 -0.26 8.41
C GLY A 137 11.29 0.82 7.42
N LEU A 138 10.51 1.82 7.84
CA LEU A 138 9.98 2.81 6.92
C LEU A 138 11.07 3.77 6.46
N SER A 139 11.52 3.64 5.21
CA SER A 139 12.44 4.56 4.56
C SER A 139 12.09 4.65 3.08
N LEU A 140 12.44 5.74 2.40
CA LEU A 140 12.22 5.86 0.95
C LEU A 140 12.91 4.72 0.18
N TYR A 141 14.07 4.27 0.64
CA TYR A 141 14.80 3.13 0.07
C TYR A 141 14.02 1.81 0.20
N ASN A 142 13.48 1.52 1.39
CA ASN A 142 12.74 0.29 1.63
C ASN A 142 11.39 0.28 0.90
N VAL A 143 10.69 1.42 0.89
CA VAL A 143 9.41 1.56 0.19
C VAL A 143 9.61 1.37 -1.31
N ASP A 144 10.62 2.00 -1.91
CA ASP A 144 10.93 1.85 -3.34
C ASP A 144 11.28 0.39 -3.73
N ASN A 145 12.09 -0.28 -2.92
CA ASN A 145 12.41 -1.69 -3.16
C ASN A 145 11.18 -2.59 -3.04
N PHE A 146 10.33 -2.35 -2.05
CA PHE A 146 9.06 -3.04 -1.93
C PHE A 146 8.18 -2.81 -3.16
N TYR A 147 8.00 -1.55 -3.60
CA TYR A 147 7.21 -1.20 -4.79
C TYR A 147 7.68 -1.94 -6.02
N ARG A 148 9.00 -1.97 -6.25
CA ARG A 148 9.60 -2.70 -7.36
C ARG A 148 9.25 -4.19 -7.30
N LEU A 149 9.48 -4.84 -6.16
CA LEU A 149 9.24 -6.29 -6.01
C LEU A 149 7.76 -6.64 -6.15
N TYR A 150 6.88 -5.89 -5.49
CA TYR A 150 5.44 -6.12 -5.49
C TYR A 150 4.83 -5.95 -6.88
N HIS A 151 5.19 -4.92 -7.62
CA HIS A 151 4.64 -4.72 -8.97
C HIS A 151 5.22 -5.69 -10.00
N ILE A 152 6.47 -6.14 -9.85
CA ILE A 152 6.99 -7.25 -10.67
C ILE A 152 6.18 -8.52 -10.42
N LEU A 153 5.79 -8.78 -9.16
CA LEU A 153 4.92 -9.90 -8.83
C LEU A 153 3.52 -9.75 -9.46
N LEU A 154 2.87 -8.59 -9.32
CA LEU A 154 1.56 -8.33 -9.94
C LEU A 154 1.57 -8.52 -11.45
N GLU A 155 2.59 -8.01 -12.13
CA GLU A 155 2.77 -8.19 -13.58
C GLU A 155 2.91 -9.66 -13.98
N ARG A 156 3.57 -10.48 -13.13
CA ARG A 156 3.67 -11.92 -13.35
C ARG A 156 2.33 -12.62 -13.17
N TYR A 157 1.57 -12.27 -12.13
CA TYR A 157 0.20 -12.75 -11.94
C TYR A 157 -0.68 -12.41 -13.14
N ARG A 158 -0.64 -11.17 -13.63
CA ARG A 158 -1.42 -10.72 -14.79
C ARG A 158 -1.13 -11.54 -16.05
N ARG A 159 0.16 -11.67 -16.41
CA ARG A 159 0.55 -12.46 -17.60
C ARG A 159 0.11 -13.92 -17.49
N GLU A 160 0.15 -14.49 -16.30
CA GLU A 160 -0.27 -15.88 -16.10
C GLU A 160 -1.79 -16.03 -16.15
N ALA A 161 -2.54 -15.09 -15.58
CA ALA A 161 -3.99 -15.04 -15.68
C ALA A 161 -4.46 -14.89 -17.14
N GLU A 162 -3.83 -14.03 -17.94
CA GLU A 162 -4.09 -13.87 -19.38
C GLU A 162 -3.81 -15.15 -20.18
N LYS A 163 -2.80 -15.94 -19.80
CA LYS A 163 -2.55 -17.25 -20.43
C LYS A 163 -3.64 -18.26 -20.05
N LEU A 164 -3.96 -18.35 -18.76
CA LEU A 164 -4.99 -19.28 -18.26
C LEU A 164 -6.35 -18.99 -18.87
N GLU A 165 -6.71 -17.72 -19.07
CA GLU A 165 -7.95 -17.34 -19.75
C GLU A 165 -8.04 -17.91 -21.18
N LYS A 166 -6.90 -17.97 -21.90
CA LYS A 166 -6.84 -18.56 -23.24
C LYS A 166 -6.94 -20.08 -23.22
N GLU A 167 -6.53 -20.74 -22.13
CA GLU A 167 -6.53 -22.20 -21.95
C GLU A 167 -7.90 -22.71 -21.44
N VAL A 168 -8.57 -21.95 -20.59
CA VAL A 168 -9.84 -22.31 -19.95
C VAL A 168 -11.01 -22.01 -20.90
N ARG A 169 -11.37 -22.98 -21.74
CA ARG A 169 -12.44 -22.86 -22.76
C ARG A 169 -13.59 -23.86 -22.57
N GLY A 170 -14.77 -23.48 -23.05
CA GLY A 170 -16.00 -24.30 -23.03
C GLY A 170 -16.83 -24.15 -21.76
N GLU A 171 -18.06 -24.67 -21.80
CA GLU A 171 -19.06 -24.51 -20.74
C GLU A 171 -18.64 -25.13 -19.40
N LYS A 172 -17.89 -26.25 -19.44
CA LYS A 172 -17.39 -26.93 -18.24
C LYS A 172 -16.50 -26.08 -17.33
N TYR A 173 -15.99 -24.95 -17.84
CA TYR A 173 -15.16 -24.04 -17.07
C TYR A 173 -15.75 -22.63 -16.93
N ALA A 174 -17.06 -22.45 -17.16
CA ALA A 174 -17.71 -21.14 -17.10
C ALA A 174 -17.44 -20.40 -15.77
N ALA A 175 -17.53 -21.11 -14.64
CA ALA A 175 -17.26 -20.54 -13.32
C ALA A 175 -15.79 -20.09 -13.15
N GLN A 176 -14.83 -20.90 -13.62
CA GLN A 176 -13.40 -20.55 -13.57
C GLN A 176 -13.09 -19.37 -14.48
N ARG A 177 -13.77 -19.24 -15.63
CA ARG A 177 -13.64 -18.08 -16.52
C ARG A 177 -14.16 -16.81 -15.87
N ALA A 178 -15.34 -16.85 -15.25
CA ALA A 178 -15.88 -15.71 -14.53
C ALA A 178 -14.91 -15.25 -13.42
N LYS A 179 -14.40 -16.18 -12.61
CA LYS A 179 -13.42 -15.87 -11.56
C LYS A 179 -12.11 -15.30 -12.10
N LEU A 180 -11.60 -15.83 -13.23
CA LEU A 180 -10.42 -15.29 -13.89
C LEU A 180 -10.67 -13.90 -14.47
N ALA A 181 -11.86 -13.60 -14.98
CA ALA A 181 -12.21 -12.28 -15.48
C ALA A 181 -12.17 -11.24 -14.35
N THR A 182 -12.78 -11.53 -13.20
CA THR A 182 -12.68 -10.69 -11.99
C THR A 182 -11.23 -10.53 -11.55
N THR A 183 -10.46 -11.62 -11.52
CA THR A 183 -9.04 -11.62 -11.17
C THR A 183 -8.21 -10.73 -12.11
N ASN A 184 -8.45 -10.79 -13.41
CA ASN A 184 -7.80 -9.96 -14.42
C ASN A 184 -8.17 -8.48 -14.27
N ALA A 185 -9.45 -8.17 -14.04
CA ALA A 185 -9.91 -6.82 -13.78
C ALA A 185 -9.19 -6.23 -12.55
N LEU A 186 -9.12 -6.99 -11.46
CA LEU A 186 -8.43 -6.57 -10.24
C LEU A 186 -6.93 -6.39 -10.45
N LEU A 187 -6.26 -7.31 -11.15
CA LEU A 187 -4.83 -7.19 -11.47
C LEU A 187 -4.55 -5.95 -12.32
N ASN A 188 -5.40 -5.62 -13.29
CA ASN A 188 -5.25 -4.40 -14.08
C ASN A 188 -5.32 -3.14 -13.23
N ILE A 189 -6.24 -3.10 -12.27
CA ILE A 189 -6.36 -1.98 -11.33
C ILE A 189 -5.10 -1.89 -10.46
N LEU A 190 -4.69 -2.99 -9.81
CA LEU A 190 -3.52 -3.01 -8.94
C LEU A 190 -2.22 -2.65 -9.69
N VAL A 191 -2.07 -3.08 -10.93
CA VAL A 191 -0.92 -2.72 -11.78
C VAL A 191 -0.97 -1.22 -12.15
N SER A 192 -2.15 -0.68 -12.43
CA SER A 192 -2.32 0.74 -12.80
C SER A 192 -1.98 1.71 -11.64
N GLU A 193 -2.12 1.26 -10.40
CA GLU A 193 -1.79 2.05 -9.21
C GLU A 193 -0.27 2.27 -9.04
N LYS A 194 0.57 1.50 -9.75
CA LYS A 194 2.03 1.64 -9.74
C LYS A 194 2.47 3.06 -10.05
N GLU A 195 1.98 3.64 -11.15
CA GLU A 195 2.45 4.92 -11.65
C GLU A 195 2.11 6.05 -10.68
N LYS A 196 0.90 6.00 -10.10
CA LYS A 196 0.45 6.96 -9.08
C LYS A 196 1.32 6.86 -7.83
N GLY A 197 1.51 5.65 -7.30
CA GLY A 197 2.32 5.42 -6.09
C GLY A 197 3.79 5.76 -6.28
N GLN A 198 4.40 5.34 -7.40
CA GLN A 198 5.81 5.61 -7.72
C GLN A 198 6.06 7.09 -8.00
N GLY A 199 5.13 7.78 -8.69
CA GLY A 199 5.25 9.21 -8.96
C GLY A 199 5.36 10.04 -7.68
N ILE A 200 4.60 9.66 -6.63
CA ILE A 200 4.71 10.28 -5.30
C ILE A 200 6.10 10.04 -4.70
N LEU A 201 6.60 8.80 -4.74
CA LEU A 201 7.92 8.46 -4.19
C LEU A 201 9.06 9.18 -4.92
N ASP A 202 8.99 9.27 -6.25
CA ASP A 202 9.99 9.94 -7.06
C ASP A 202 10.02 11.44 -6.79
N HIS A 203 8.86 12.07 -6.60
CA HIS A 203 8.78 13.46 -6.15
C HIS A 203 9.43 13.64 -4.77
N MET A 204 9.15 12.73 -3.84
CA MET A 204 9.73 12.79 -2.49
C MET A 204 11.24 12.58 -2.48
N LYS A 205 11.77 11.63 -3.26
CA LYS A 205 13.22 11.42 -3.41
C LYS A 205 13.95 12.68 -3.87
N LYS A 206 13.37 13.43 -4.82
CA LYS A 206 13.91 14.71 -5.29
C LYS A 206 13.95 15.78 -4.20
N ARG A 207 12.93 15.82 -3.32
CA ARG A 207 12.85 16.79 -2.21
C ARG A 207 13.76 16.44 -1.04
N VAL A 208 13.94 15.16 -0.75
CA VAL A 208 14.63 14.68 0.45
C VAL A 208 16.16 14.57 0.27
N MET A 209 16.68 14.77 -0.96
CA MET A 209 18.13 14.73 -1.28
C MET A 209 18.88 13.47 -0.80
N SER A 210 18.18 12.37 -0.49
CA SER A 210 18.79 11.13 -0.01
C SER A 210 18.77 10.04 -1.09
N SER A 211 19.77 10.03 -1.97
CA SER A 211 19.85 8.99 -3.01
C SER A 211 20.48 7.67 -2.52
N SER A 212 21.13 7.63 -1.35
CA SER A 212 22.01 6.49 -1.00
C SER A 212 21.86 5.90 0.41
N TYR A 213 21.17 6.55 1.35
CA TYR A 213 21.07 6.05 2.74
C TYR A 213 19.62 5.99 3.23
N PRO A 214 19.21 4.89 3.89
CA PRO A 214 17.88 4.77 4.44
C PRO A 214 17.76 5.61 5.72
N HIS A 215 17.19 6.81 5.60
CA HIS A 215 16.71 7.52 6.77
C HIS A 215 15.37 6.91 7.20
N TYR A 216 15.34 6.28 8.38
CA TYR A 216 14.13 5.67 8.91
C TYR A 216 13.19 6.71 9.53
N PHE A 217 11.93 6.65 9.10
CA PHE A 217 10.79 7.35 9.68
C PHE A 217 10.10 6.40 10.65
N THR A 218 10.77 6.07 11.75
CA THR A 218 10.25 5.12 12.73
C THR A 218 8.96 5.64 13.38
N PHE A 219 8.08 4.75 13.82
CA PHE A 219 6.81 5.15 14.45
C PHE A 219 7.02 6.08 15.66
N ALA A 220 8.09 5.88 16.43
CA ALA A 220 8.47 6.77 17.52
C ALA A 220 8.83 8.18 17.03
N ARG A 221 9.51 8.30 15.88
CA ARG A 221 9.81 9.60 15.25
C ARG A 221 8.57 10.26 14.69
N ILE A 222 7.66 9.49 14.08
CA ILE A 222 6.38 10.00 13.58
C ILE A 222 5.57 10.58 14.74
N SER A 223 5.41 9.82 15.82
CA SER A 223 4.71 10.27 17.03
C SER A 223 5.35 11.53 17.64
N LYS A 224 6.68 11.57 17.74
CA LYS A 224 7.39 12.77 18.21
C LYS A 224 7.18 13.98 17.30
N ALA A 225 7.15 13.78 15.98
CA ALA A 225 6.89 14.86 15.03
C ALA A 225 5.46 15.42 15.18
N CYS A 226 4.46 14.56 15.40
CA CYS A 226 3.10 15.03 15.71
C CYS A 226 3.07 15.84 17.01
N GLN A 227 3.69 15.34 18.08
CA GLN A 227 3.77 16.07 19.35
C GLN A 227 4.41 17.46 19.19
N SER A 228 5.52 17.55 18.46
CA SER A 228 6.16 18.85 18.17
C SER A 228 5.25 19.80 17.39
N ILE A 229 4.40 19.30 16.49
CA ILE A 229 3.41 20.12 15.78
C ILE A 229 2.31 20.61 16.73
N ASP A 230 1.80 19.73 17.59
CA ASP A 230 0.76 20.04 18.58
C ASP A 230 1.22 21.12 19.56
N GLU A 231 2.48 21.05 19.98
CA GLU A 231 3.12 22.04 20.85
C GLU A 231 3.55 23.32 20.12
N GLN A 232 3.10 23.53 18.87
CA GLN A 232 3.41 24.69 18.03
C GLN A 232 4.91 24.86 17.73
N ARG A 233 5.66 23.75 17.70
CA ARG A 233 7.09 23.67 17.35
C ARG A 233 7.32 22.91 16.03
N PRO A 234 6.67 23.27 14.90
CA PRO A 234 6.74 22.51 13.65
C PRO A 234 8.15 22.45 13.01
N LYS A 235 9.03 23.38 13.39
CA LYS A 235 10.42 23.45 12.93
C LYS A 235 11.40 22.67 13.82
N GLU A 236 10.94 22.01 14.89
CA GLU A 236 11.79 21.19 15.75
C GLU A 236 12.38 20.01 14.98
N MET A 237 13.67 19.74 15.16
CA MET A 237 14.38 18.66 14.48
C MET A 237 14.04 17.30 15.10
N ILE A 238 13.52 16.39 14.28
CA ILE A 238 13.21 15.00 14.57
C ILE A 238 14.17 14.10 13.79
N GLY A 239 15.36 13.90 14.34
CA GLY A 239 16.45 13.24 13.62
C GLY A 239 17.01 14.15 12.54
N HIS A 240 16.81 13.79 11.27
CA HIS A 240 17.40 14.52 10.13
C HIS A 240 16.46 15.56 9.50
N PHE A 241 15.16 15.51 9.82
CA PHE A 241 14.15 16.42 9.29
C PHE A 241 13.49 17.18 10.43
N ASN A 242 12.91 18.34 10.15
CA ASN A 242 12.01 18.96 11.12
C ASN A 242 10.67 18.18 11.20
N ALA A 243 9.87 18.48 12.21
CA ALA A 243 8.59 17.83 12.45
C ALA A 243 7.64 17.96 11.24
N GLN A 244 7.52 19.15 10.66
CA GLN A 244 6.68 19.40 9.49
C GLN A 244 7.09 18.57 8.27
N ASP A 245 8.39 18.53 7.95
CA ASP A 245 8.94 17.76 6.84
C ASP A 245 8.80 16.25 7.08
N THR A 246 8.99 15.80 8.33
CA THR A 246 8.77 14.41 8.72
C THR A 246 7.33 13.98 8.41
N ILE A 247 6.34 14.77 8.85
CA ILE A 247 4.92 14.48 8.58
C ILE A 247 4.59 14.59 7.08
N ALA A 248 5.19 15.53 6.35
CA ALA A 248 4.99 15.63 4.91
C ALA A 248 5.48 14.37 4.17
N VAL A 249 6.65 13.84 4.55
CA VAL A 249 7.18 12.59 3.99
C VAL A 249 6.32 11.40 4.37
N VAL A 250 5.94 11.28 5.64
CA VAL A 250 5.09 10.18 6.14
C VAL A 250 3.74 10.19 5.44
N TYR A 251 3.13 11.36 5.26
CA TYR A 251 1.89 11.51 4.50
C TYR A 251 2.04 11.04 3.05
N ALA A 252 3.08 11.49 2.35
CA ALA A 252 3.32 11.07 0.97
C ALA A 252 3.57 9.55 0.85
N VAL A 253 4.34 8.98 1.78
CA VAL A 253 4.58 7.53 1.85
C VAL A 253 3.29 6.78 2.19
N GLY A 254 2.49 7.27 3.13
CA GLY A 254 1.17 6.73 3.46
C GLY A 254 0.22 6.72 2.27
N MET A 255 0.16 7.82 1.50
CA MET A 255 -0.63 7.89 0.27
C MET A 255 -0.16 6.90 -0.78
N SER A 256 1.15 6.71 -0.94
CA SER A 256 1.66 5.65 -1.81
C SER A 256 1.14 4.29 -1.31
N ILE A 257 1.44 3.95 -0.06
CA ILE A 257 1.14 2.65 0.57
C ILE A 257 -0.37 2.33 0.61
N ALA A 258 -1.24 3.32 0.71
CA ALA A 258 -2.71 3.19 0.63
C ALA A 258 -3.21 2.49 -0.63
N ARG A 259 -2.36 2.42 -1.67
CA ARG A 259 -2.67 1.75 -2.94
C ARG A 259 -2.21 0.30 -2.99
N VAL A 260 -1.69 -0.23 -1.89
CA VAL A 260 -1.13 -1.58 -1.81
C VAL A 260 -1.82 -2.37 -0.69
N PRO A 261 -2.76 -3.28 -1.03
CA PRO A 261 -3.62 -3.96 -0.05
C PRO A 261 -2.87 -4.70 1.06
N ILE A 262 -1.76 -5.36 0.72
CA ILE A 262 -0.97 -6.11 1.70
C ILE A 262 -0.32 -5.23 2.77
N LEU A 263 -0.22 -3.92 2.53
CA LEU A 263 0.33 -2.96 3.48
C LEU A 263 -0.73 -2.19 4.26
N HIS A 264 -2.03 -2.47 4.11
CA HIS A 264 -3.06 -1.81 4.92
C HIS A 264 -2.81 -1.88 6.44
N PRO A 265 -2.30 -3.00 7.02
CA PRO A 265 -1.94 -3.02 8.44
C PRO A 265 -0.88 -1.99 8.86
N LEU A 266 -0.03 -1.53 7.94
CA LEU A 266 0.93 -0.45 8.19
C LEU A 266 0.23 0.91 8.27
N LEU A 267 -0.82 1.13 7.48
CA LEU A 267 -1.61 2.37 7.50
C LEU A 267 -2.39 2.49 8.80
N ASP A 268 -2.94 1.40 9.31
CA ASP A 268 -3.60 1.37 10.61
C ASP A 268 -2.65 1.87 11.71
N ARG A 269 -1.37 1.48 11.64
CA ARG A 269 -0.33 2.00 12.55
C ARG A 269 -0.01 3.46 12.30
N PHE A 270 0.05 3.93 11.05
CA PHE A 270 0.21 5.36 10.76
C PHE A 270 -0.92 6.18 11.38
N ASN A 271 -2.16 5.73 11.22
CA ASN A 271 -3.33 6.41 11.75
C ASN A 271 -3.32 6.45 13.28
N GLN A 272 -2.86 5.38 13.93
CA GLN A 272 -2.67 5.35 15.38
C GLN A 272 -1.61 6.35 15.87
N VAL A 273 -0.48 6.49 15.16
CA VAL A 273 0.62 7.36 15.62
C VAL A 273 0.50 8.81 15.16
N MET A 274 -0.14 9.08 14.01
CA MET A 274 -0.30 10.44 13.51
C MET A 274 -1.35 11.23 14.28
N GLY A 275 -2.38 10.56 14.81
CA GLY A 275 -3.48 11.20 15.54
C GLY A 275 -4.26 12.23 14.70
N GLY A 276 -5.24 12.87 15.35
CA GLY A 276 -6.10 13.91 14.78
C GLY A 276 -6.07 15.21 15.58
N SER A 277 -4.95 15.49 16.25
CA SER A 277 -4.80 16.58 17.23
C SER A 277 -4.88 17.99 16.62
N THR A 278 -4.59 18.13 15.33
CA THR A 278 -4.75 19.39 14.59
C THR A 278 -5.53 19.15 13.29
N PRO A 279 -6.25 20.16 12.77
CA PRO A 279 -6.95 20.05 11.49
C PRO A 279 -6.08 19.50 10.36
N ASN A 280 -4.82 19.95 10.26
CA ASN A 280 -3.89 19.52 9.22
C ASN A 280 -3.48 18.05 9.34
N LEU A 281 -3.31 17.54 10.56
CA LEU A 281 -2.99 16.13 10.78
C LEU A 281 -4.21 15.25 10.48
N GLU A 282 -5.38 15.68 10.93
CA GLU A 282 -6.64 14.97 10.72
C GLU A 282 -6.99 14.86 9.23
N LEU A 283 -6.87 15.94 8.46
CA LEU A 283 -7.14 15.91 7.02
C LEU A 283 -6.20 14.97 6.25
N ARG A 284 -4.92 14.92 6.63
CA ARG A 284 -3.96 13.97 6.04
C ARG A 284 -4.30 12.53 6.39
N ARG A 285 -4.72 12.27 7.63
CA ARG A 285 -5.21 10.96 8.10
C ARG A 285 -6.41 10.52 7.27
N VAL A 286 -7.41 11.39 7.12
CA VAL A 286 -8.62 11.13 6.31
C VAL A 286 -8.26 10.89 4.84
N SER A 287 -7.34 11.65 4.25
CA SER A 287 -6.90 11.44 2.86
C SER A 287 -6.23 10.06 2.66
N ILE A 288 -5.35 9.63 3.59
CA ILE A 288 -4.75 8.29 3.55
C ILE A 288 -5.81 7.19 3.67
N LEU A 289 -6.69 7.31 4.67
CA LEU A 289 -7.78 6.36 4.90
C LEU A 289 -8.71 6.26 3.68
N SER A 290 -9.08 7.40 3.10
CA SER A 290 -9.93 7.45 1.91
C SER A 290 -9.28 6.73 0.74
N ALA A 291 -7.98 6.94 0.50
CA ALA A 291 -7.26 6.23 -0.57
C ALA A 291 -7.27 4.70 -0.36
N GLN A 292 -7.08 4.25 0.89
CA GLN A 292 -7.18 2.82 1.26
C GLN A 292 -8.60 2.30 1.02
N HIS A 293 -9.62 3.01 1.51
CA HIS A 293 -11.02 2.61 1.39
C HIS A 293 -11.50 2.62 -0.05
N PHE A 294 -11.05 3.55 -0.91
CA PHE A 294 -11.41 3.53 -2.34
C PHE A 294 -10.90 2.28 -3.04
N LEU A 295 -9.68 1.82 -2.74
CA LEU A 295 -9.21 0.55 -3.31
C LEU A 295 -10.05 -0.63 -2.80
N GLN A 296 -10.45 -0.63 -1.52
CA GLN A 296 -11.34 -1.64 -0.99
C GLN A 296 -12.75 -1.60 -1.59
N LEU A 297 -13.27 -0.41 -1.89
CA LEU A 297 -14.54 -0.20 -2.56
C LEU A 297 -14.49 -0.75 -3.98
N ILE A 298 -13.44 -0.43 -4.73
CA ILE A 298 -13.23 -0.97 -6.09
C ILE A 298 -13.19 -2.50 -6.07
N ILE A 299 -12.46 -3.09 -5.11
CA ILE A 299 -12.42 -4.55 -4.94
C ILE A 299 -13.83 -5.09 -4.66
N ALA A 300 -14.58 -4.46 -3.75
CA ALA A 300 -15.94 -4.89 -3.41
C ALA A 300 -16.91 -4.81 -4.60
N VAL A 301 -16.81 -3.76 -5.42
CA VAL A 301 -17.60 -3.61 -6.65
C VAL A 301 -17.27 -4.71 -7.65
N LEU A 302 -15.98 -5.02 -7.84
CA LEU A 302 -15.55 -6.10 -8.74
C LEU A 302 -15.96 -7.50 -8.25
N ASP A 303 -16.00 -7.69 -6.94
CA ASP A 303 -16.43 -8.93 -6.30
C ASP A 303 -17.97 -9.05 -6.24
N GLU A 304 -18.71 -8.04 -6.71
CA GLU A 304 -20.18 -7.94 -6.60
C GLU A 304 -20.70 -8.09 -5.15
N ASP A 305 -19.90 -7.66 -4.18
CA ASP A 305 -20.20 -7.72 -2.74
C ASP A 305 -20.92 -6.44 -2.30
N GLU A 306 -22.23 -6.38 -2.53
CA GLU A 306 -23.08 -5.21 -2.28
C GLU A 306 -23.01 -4.74 -0.81
N GLU A 307 -22.99 -5.65 0.16
CA GLU A 307 -22.91 -5.30 1.58
C GLU A 307 -21.55 -4.68 1.94
N ARG A 308 -20.47 -5.17 1.33
CA ARG A 308 -19.16 -4.54 1.47
C ARG A 308 -19.09 -3.19 0.77
N VAL A 309 -19.73 -3.03 -0.40
CA VAL A 309 -19.86 -1.73 -1.08
C VAL A 309 -20.57 -0.73 -0.18
N LYS A 310 -21.73 -1.10 0.39
CA LYS A 310 -22.47 -0.25 1.35
C LYS A 310 -21.62 0.13 2.55
N ARG A 311 -21.00 -0.85 3.20
CA ARG A 311 -20.20 -0.64 4.42
C ARG A 311 -19.00 0.28 4.16
N VAL A 312 -18.21 0.00 3.13
CA VAL A 312 -17.01 0.79 2.81
C VAL A 312 -17.41 2.16 2.28
N GLY A 313 -18.44 2.24 1.44
CA GLY A 313 -18.93 3.51 0.91
C GLY A 313 -19.48 4.45 1.99
N ARG A 314 -20.26 3.93 2.95
CA ARG A 314 -20.71 4.68 4.13
C ARG A 314 -19.54 5.21 4.96
N ALA A 315 -18.52 4.38 5.18
CA ALA A 315 -17.32 4.79 5.93
C ALA A 315 -16.59 5.95 5.23
N ILE A 316 -16.32 5.84 3.92
CA ILE A 316 -15.72 6.93 3.13
C ILE A 316 -16.58 8.19 3.22
N PHE A 317 -17.89 8.08 2.97
CA PHE A 317 -18.76 9.25 2.93
C PHE A 317 -18.83 9.96 4.29
N ALA A 318 -19.01 9.22 5.38
CA ALA A 318 -19.09 9.77 6.72
C ALA A 318 -17.79 10.44 7.17
N GLU A 319 -16.64 9.80 6.95
CA GLU A 319 -15.32 10.35 7.30
C GLU A 319 -15.03 11.63 6.52
N ASN A 320 -15.30 11.64 5.21
CA ASN A 320 -15.04 12.81 4.37
C ASN A 320 -16.04 13.94 4.64
N HIS A 321 -17.30 13.64 4.95
CA HIS A 321 -18.27 14.65 5.37
C HIS A 321 -17.84 15.31 6.69
N ALA A 322 -17.40 14.54 7.69
CA ALA A 322 -16.85 15.10 8.92
C ALA A 322 -15.62 16.00 8.65
N ALA A 323 -14.73 15.58 7.74
CA ALA A 323 -13.58 16.37 7.34
C ALA A 323 -13.96 17.68 6.62
N THR A 324 -15.05 17.72 5.84
CA THR A 324 -15.54 18.97 5.24
C THR A 324 -15.95 20.01 6.28
N GLN A 325 -16.50 19.58 7.42
CA GLN A 325 -16.91 20.47 8.52
C GLN A 325 -15.70 21.15 9.17
N ILE A 326 -14.56 20.45 9.27
CA ILE A 326 -13.29 21.03 9.74
C ILE A 326 -12.84 22.18 8.83
N LEU A 327 -13.18 22.11 7.54
CA LEU A 327 -12.80 23.05 6.50
C LEU A 327 -13.81 24.19 6.30
N ASP A 328 -14.84 24.30 7.13
CA ASP A 328 -15.93 25.27 6.94
C ASP A 328 -15.45 26.72 6.87
N ASN A 329 -14.38 27.06 7.58
CA ASN A 329 -13.82 28.42 7.62
C ASN A 329 -12.41 28.53 7.02
N LEU A 330 -11.95 27.49 6.32
CA LEU A 330 -10.60 27.43 5.76
C LEU A 330 -10.63 27.55 4.24
N GLN A 331 -9.61 28.20 3.69
CA GLN A 331 -9.36 28.25 2.26
C GLN A 331 -8.66 26.97 1.81
N ILE A 332 -9.02 26.44 0.65
CA ILE A 332 -8.50 25.17 0.13
C ILE A 332 -7.31 25.46 -0.78
N ARG A 333 -6.12 24.97 -0.41
CA ARG A 333 -4.86 25.23 -1.12
C ARG A 333 -4.13 23.96 -1.49
N GLN A 334 -4.30 22.89 -0.72
CA GLN A 334 -3.58 21.63 -0.89
C GLN A 334 -4.52 20.51 -1.33
N PRO A 335 -4.03 19.49 -2.06
CA PRO A 335 -4.85 18.36 -2.49
C PRO A 335 -5.58 17.66 -1.33
N TYR A 336 -4.91 17.40 -0.22
CA TYR A 336 -5.52 16.74 0.95
C TYR A 336 -6.63 17.55 1.63
N GLU A 337 -6.75 18.85 1.33
CA GLU A 337 -7.83 19.72 1.80
C GLU A 337 -9.02 19.67 0.83
N ALA A 338 -8.78 19.41 -0.47
CA ALA A 338 -9.82 19.24 -1.46
C ALA A 338 -10.42 17.82 -1.47
N ASP A 339 -9.60 16.82 -1.14
CA ASP A 339 -9.96 15.39 -1.14
C ASP A 339 -11.31 15.11 -0.44
N PRO A 340 -11.61 15.64 0.76
CA PRO A 340 -12.89 15.40 1.42
C PRO A 340 -14.11 15.70 0.55
N PHE A 341 -14.10 16.84 -0.12
CA PHE A 341 -15.21 17.24 -0.99
C PHE A 341 -15.30 16.31 -2.21
N LEU A 342 -14.17 16.03 -2.87
CA LEU A 342 -14.13 15.21 -4.08
C LEU A 342 -14.51 13.75 -3.78
N ASN A 343 -14.06 13.22 -2.65
CA ASN A 343 -14.32 11.84 -2.22
C ASN A 343 -15.80 11.60 -1.94
N MET A 344 -16.52 12.57 -1.36
CA MET A 344 -17.97 12.48 -1.18
C MET A 344 -18.71 12.32 -2.52
N ALA A 345 -18.29 13.05 -3.56
CA ALA A 345 -18.86 12.88 -4.89
C ALA A 345 -18.50 11.53 -5.49
N LEU A 346 -17.23 11.15 -5.43
CA LEU A 346 -16.73 9.91 -6.04
C LEU A 346 -17.40 8.66 -5.44
N VAL A 347 -17.54 8.58 -4.12
CA VAL A 347 -18.18 7.41 -3.47
C VAL A 347 -19.68 7.35 -3.80
N THR A 348 -20.33 8.51 -3.92
CA THR A 348 -21.74 8.58 -4.34
C THR A 348 -21.87 8.09 -5.79
N GLU A 349 -21.00 8.54 -6.69
CA GLU A 349 -20.99 8.08 -8.08
C GLU A 349 -20.76 6.58 -8.20
N MET A 350 -19.80 6.04 -7.44
CA MET A 350 -19.40 4.63 -7.52
C MET A 350 -20.40 3.67 -6.85
N GLY A 351 -21.11 4.12 -5.82
CA GLY A 351 -22.09 3.31 -5.10
C GLY A 351 -23.52 3.44 -5.62
N SER A 352 -23.72 4.06 -6.79
CA SER A 352 -25.04 4.12 -7.42
C SER A 352 -25.60 2.70 -7.62
N GLY A 353 -26.86 2.50 -7.23
CA GLY A 353 -27.53 1.19 -7.23
C GLY A 353 -27.20 0.27 -6.05
N ALA A 354 -26.18 0.60 -5.24
CA ALA A 354 -25.84 -0.18 -4.04
C ALA A 354 -26.45 0.37 -2.75
N PHE A 355 -26.94 1.61 -2.73
CA PHE A 355 -27.57 2.21 -1.55
C PHE A 355 -29.09 2.26 -1.68
N ASP A 356 -29.79 2.28 -0.54
CA ASP A 356 -31.23 2.53 -0.51
C ASP A 356 -31.51 3.92 -1.10
N THR A 357 -32.61 4.07 -1.85
CA THR A 357 -32.92 5.31 -2.61
C THR A 357 -32.87 6.57 -1.74
N GLU A 358 -33.43 6.53 -0.53
CA GLU A 358 -33.40 7.69 0.39
C GLU A 358 -31.98 8.01 0.89
N GLU A 359 -31.17 6.99 1.15
CA GLU A 359 -29.76 7.18 1.51
C GLU A 359 -28.98 7.76 0.34
N HIS A 360 -29.14 7.21 -0.86
CA HIS A 360 -28.46 7.67 -2.05
C HIS A 360 -28.79 9.14 -2.37
N PHE A 361 -30.08 9.49 -2.33
CA PHE A 361 -30.52 10.86 -2.56
C PHE A 361 -29.90 11.86 -1.55
N ARG A 362 -29.82 11.47 -0.27
CA ARG A 362 -29.12 12.28 0.75
C ARG A 362 -27.64 12.43 0.45
N MET A 363 -26.96 11.35 0.04
CA MET A 363 -25.55 11.39 -0.35
C MET A 363 -25.33 12.33 -1.53
N VAL A 364 -26.16 12.24 -2.57
CA VAL A 364 -26.11 13.12 -3.76
C VAL A 364 -26.29 14.59 -3.36
N SER A 365 -27.30 14.90 -2.53
CA SER A 365 -27.57 16.27 -2.07
C SER A 365 -26.38 16.88 -1.32
N LEU A 366 -25.84 16.13 -0.34
CA LEU A 366 -24.68 16.56 0.43
C LEU A 366 -23.41 16.68 -0.43
N ALA A 367 -23.19 15.74 -1.35
CA ALA A 367 -22.05 15.77 -2.26
C ALA A 367 -22.11 16.98 -3.23
N LEU A 368 -23.30 17.34 -3.73
CA LEU A 368 -23.51 18.54 -4.54
C LEU A 368 -23.18 19.81 -3.76
N HIS A 369 -23.66 19.91 -2.51
CA HIS A 369 -23.34 21.04 -1.64
C HIS A 369 -21.84 21.14 -1.35
N ALA A 370 -21.18 20.00 -1.13
CA ALA A 370 -19.74 19.92 -0.96
C ALA A 370 -18.98 20.43 -2.21
N GLN A 371 -19.41 20.06 -3.42
CA GLN A 371 -18.78 20.56 -4.67
C GLN A 371 -18.93 22.08 -4.81
N ASP A 372 -20.09 22.63 -4.49
CA ASP A 372 -20.32 24.09 -4.52
C ASP A 372 -19.45 24.83 -3.51
N THR A 373 -19.23 24.21 -2.36
CA THR A 373 -18.36 24.76 -1.32
C THR A 373 -16.90 24.74 -1.76
N LEU A 374 -16.43 23.63 -2.35
CA LEU A 374 -15.08 23.52 -2.87
C LEU A 374 -14.79 24.57 -3.94
N GLN A 375 -15.70 24.76 -4.91
CA GLN A 375 -15.55 25.78 -5.96
C GLN A 375 -15.38 27.21 -5.40
N LYS A 376 -16.10 27.53 -4.32
CA LYS A 376 -16.02 28.86 -3.70
C LYS A 376 -14.76 29.08 -2.87
N LYS A 377 -14.18 28.01 -2.33
CA LYS A 377 -13.04 28.06 -1.40
C LYS A 377 -11.70 27.70 -2.06
N ASP A 378 -11.72 27.32 -3.32
CA ASP A 378 -10.52 26.92 -4.05
C ASP A 378 -9.58 28.11 -4.29
N MET A 379 -8.41 28.01 -3.68
CA MET A 379 -7.30 28.95 -3.82
C MET A 379 -6.08 28.25 -4.44
N SER A 380 -6.28 27.08 -5.07
CA SER A 380 -5.23 26.36 -5.78
C SER A 380 -4.80 27.10 -7.03
N LYS A 381 -3.58 26.79 -7.48
CA LYS A 381 -3.06 27.31 -8.74
C LYS A 381 -3.96 26.85 -9.89
N ASP A 382 -4.36 27.80 -10.73
CA ASP A 382 -5.19 27.57 -11.93
C ASP A 382 -6.60 27.00 -11.63
N GLY A 383 -7.08 27.07 -10.37
CA GLY A 383 -8.41 26.61 -9.97
C GLY A 383 -8.64 25.11 -10.23
N VAL A 384 -7.59 24.29 -10.04
CA VAL A 384 -7.62 22.87 -10.44
C VAL A 384 -8.68 22.07 -9.66
N PHE A 385 -8.95 22.45 -8.41
CA PHE A 385 -9.97 21.78 -7.59
C PHE A 385 -11.38 22.19 -8.01
N SER A 386 -11.60 23.45 -8.38
CA SER A 386 -12.87 23.95 -8.93
C SER A 386 -13.25 23.24 -10.21
N ASN A 387 -12.29 23.02 -11.10
CA ASN A 387 -12.50 22.27 -12.35
C ASN A 387 -12.94 20.83 -12.08
N SER A 388 -12.30 20.17 -11.11
CA SER A 388 -12.65 18.81 -10.70
C SER A 388 -14.05 18.76 -10.06
N ALA A 389 -14.35 19.71 -9.17
CA ALA A 389 -15.65 19.85 -8.53
C ALA A 389 -16.77 20.09 -9.56
N TYR A 390 -16.51 20.89 -10.61
CA TYR A 390 -17.46 21.13 -11.69
C TYR A 390 -17.80 19.84 -12.46
N ALA A 391 -16.80 19.00 -12.75
CA ALA A 391 -17.02 17.72 -13.43
C ALA A 391 -17.91 16.78 -12.60
N HIS A 392 -17.63 16.65 -11.30
CA HIS A 392 -18.43 15.85 -10.38
C HIS A 392 -19.85 16.40 -10.22
N LYS A 393 -20.00 17.72 -10.03
CA LYS A 393 -21.31 18.37 -9.92
C LYS A 393 -22.20 18.08 -11.12
N ARG A 394 -21.65 18.09 -12.34
CA ARG A 394 -22.41 17.77 -13.56
C ARG A 394 -22.95 16.35 -13.55
N LYS A 395 -22.15 15.36 -13.13
CA LYS A 395 -22.58 13.96 -13.04
C LYS A 395 -23.64 13.77 -11.95
N LEU A 396 -23.40 14.26 -10.75
CA LEU A 396 -24.35 14.19 -9.64
C LEU A 396 -25.68 14.86 -9.98
N SER A 397 -25.65 15.99 -10.69
CA SER A 397 -26.89 16.67 -11.13
C SER A 397 -27.68 15.87 -12.18
N ALA A 398 -27.02 15.01 -12.96
CA ALA A 398 -27.70 14.11 -13.88
C ALA A 398 -28.41 12.97 -13.14
N MET A 399 -27.78 12.42 -12.08
CA MET A 399 -28.37 11.37 -11.24
C MET A 399 -29.68 11.84 -10.59
N VAL A 400 -29.74 13.08 -10.07
CA VAL A 400 -30.98 13.65 -9.51
C VAL A 400 -32.12 13.71 -10.53
N LYS A 401 -31.81 13.90 -11.83
CA LYS A 401 -32.83 13.99 -12.89
C LYS A 401 -33.31 12.62 -13.37
N GLU A 402 -32.53 11.57 -13.17
CA GLU A 402 -32.90 10.21 -13.55
C GLU A 402 -33.75 9.54 -12.46
N GLU A 403 -33.62 9.99 -11.20
CA GLU A 403 -34.39 9.49 -10.05
C GLU A 403 -35.71 10.25 -9.79
N ALA A 404 -35.92 11.40 -10.45
CA ALA A 404 -37.13 12.21 -10.39
C ALA A 404 -38.08 11.90 -11.55
#